data_AF-A0A178FRF0-F1
#
_entry.id   AF-A0A178FRF0-F1
#
_cell.length_a   1.000
_cell.length_b   1.000
_cell.length_c   1.000
_cell.angle_alpha   90.00
_cell.angle_beta   90.00
_cell.angle_gamma   90.00
#
_symmetry.space_group_name_H-M   'P 1'
#
loop_
_entity.id
_entity.type
_entity.pdbx_description
1 polymer ?
#
loop_
_entity_poly.entity_id
_entity_poly.type
_entity_poly.pdbx_seq_one_letter_code
_entity_poly.pdbx_strand_id
1 'polypeptide(L)'
;MTIGLEERIALVCRSLLTEVSPGKVLTRRSVHPHHGLTLMKSRDETNIRQEISAYQRARFRIFIPSVTDQDVGTLIHAVGAPMAGYKLEFKRNYSLKDTQQQYTRYDIGQLDSQYIEDSPGGALIRDSVPKGAVEVAASQIPPPGISQNFLAPVNDTTNKRCQEWTMEYTRHLVHLGYLDAEAIQLVQSKRDPATHGIGLQPLGRG
;
A
#
# COMPACT_ATOMS: atom_id res chain seq x y z
N MET A 1 -27.77 29.50 41.23
CA MET A 1 -27.84 30.17 39.92
C MET A 1 -27.13 29.27 38.93
N THR A 2 -27.90 28.49 38.18
CA THR A 2 -27.40 27.41 37.32
C THR A 2 -27.15 27.99 35.94
N ILE A 3 -25.88 28.03 35.52
CA ILE A 3 -25.48 28.45 34.18
C ILE A 3 -26.06 27.45 33.16
N GLY A 4 -26.77 27.94 32.14
CA GLY A 4 -27.40 27.12 31.12
C GLY A 4 -26.38 26.33 30.30
N LEU A 5 -26.78 25.15 29.80
CA LEU A 5 -25.93 24.26 29.00
C LEU A 5 -25.31 24.97 27.78
N GLU A 6 -26.05 25.88 27.16
CA GLU A 6 -25.59 26.73 26.05
C GLU A 6 -24.43 27.66 26.44
N GLU A 7 -24.46 28.23 27.65
CA GLU A 7 -23.38 29.09 28.14
C GLU A 7 -22.11 28.29 28.46
N ARG A 8 -22.27 27.03 28.91
CA ARG A 8 -21.15 26.10 29.11
C ARG A 8 -20.49 25.69 27.80
N ILE A 9 -21.29 25.43 26.76
CA ILE A 9 -20.78 25.12 25.41
C ILE A 9 -20.03 26.34 24.85
N ALA A 10 -20.59 27.55 24.97
CA ALA A 10 -19.95 28.77 24.50
C ALA A 10 -18.66 29.12 25.26
N LEU A 11 -18.53 28.72 26.54
CA LEU A 11 -17.31 28.91 27.32
C LEU A 11 -16.20 27.91 26.92
N VAL A 12 -16.57 26.65 26.66
CA VAL A 12 -15.64 25.62 26.16
C VAL A 12 -15.17 25.95 24.74
N CYS A 13 -16.06 26.41 23.86
CA CYS A 13 -15.71 26.84 22.51
C CYS A 13 -14.79 28.08 22.51
N ARG A 14 -14.95 29.01 23.47
CA ARG A 14 -14.04 30.16 23.61
C ARG A 14 -12.67 29.75 24.15
N SER A 15 -12.59 28.81 25.09
CA SER A 15 -11.32 28.32 25.64
C SER A 15 -10.50 27.50 24.62
N LEU A 16 -11.12 26.89 23.62
CA LEU A 16 -10.45 26.18 22.52
C LEU A 16 -9.88 27.11 21.44
N LEU A 17 -10.20 28.40 21.47
CA LEU A 17 -9.77 29.39 20.45
C LEU A 17 -8.69 30.37 20.94
N THR A 18 -8.15 30.21 22.16
CA THR A 18 -7.24 31.20 22.78
C THR A 18 -5.81 30.73 23.07
N GLU A 19 -5.23 29.88 22.23
CA GLU A 19 -3.75 29.76 22.18
C GLU A 19 -3.24 29.92 20.74
N VAL A 20 -3.27 31.16 20.25
CA VAL A 20 -2.58 31.56 19.02
C VAL A 20 -1.22 32.12 19.41
N SER A 21 -0.20 31.27 19.37
CA SER A 21 1.20 31.73 19.33
C SER A 21 1.52 32.16 17.88
N PRO A 22 2.01 33.39 17.65
CA PRO A 22 2.23 33.91 16.30
C PRO A 22 3.43 33.20 15.67
N GLY A 23 3.20 32.35 14.65
CA GLY A 23 4.26 31.70 13.88
C GLY A 23 4.02 30.24 13.47
N LYS A 24 2.95 29.59 13.94
CA LYS A 24 2.59 28.25 13.47
C LYS A 24 1.60 28.32 12.31
N VAL A 25 2.06 27.91 11.12
CA VAL A 25 1.18 27.57 10.00
C VAL A 25 0.16 26.52 10.51
N LEU A 26 -1.11 26.90 10.51
CA LEU A 26 -2.21 26.00 10.87
C LEU A 26 -2.36 24.95 9.76
N THR A 27 -1.66 23.84 9.88
CA THR A 27 -2.06 22.63 9.15
C THR A 27 -3.43 22.24 9.69
N ARG A 28 -4.48 22.34 8.86
CA ARG A 28 -5.81 21.81 9.19
C ARG A 28 -5.61 20.37 9.67
N ARG A 29 -5.83 20.09 10.96
CA ARG A 29 -5.99 18.72 11.42
C ARG A 29 -7.23 18.17 10.73
N SER A 30 -7.08 17.08 9.99
CA SER A 30 -8.23 16.41 9.38
C SER A 30 -9.18 15.99 10.50
N VAL A 31 -10.47 16.24 10.29
CA VAL A 31 -11.55 15.86 11.21
C VAL A 31 -11.99 14.42 10.94
N HIS A 32 -11.47 13.80 9.88
CA HIS A 32 -11.84 12.47 9.46
C HIS A 32 -10.94 11.41 10.12
N PRO A 33 -11.46 10.20 10.39
CA PRO A 33 -10.64 9.07 10.79
C PRO A 33 -9.59 8.77 9.73
N HIS A 34 -8.51 8.10 10.15
CA HIS A 34 -7.41 7.71 9.28
C HIS A 34 -7.26 6.20 9.26
N HIS A 35 -6.87 5.65 8.12
CA HIS A 35 -6.49 4.25 7.94
C HIS A 35 -4.98 4.15 7.76
N GLY A 36 -4.34 3.27 8.51
CA GLY A 36 -2.91 2.99 8.31
C GLY A 36 -2.67 2.30 6.97
N LEU A 37 -1.78 2.83 6.15
CA LEU A 37 -1.38 2.18 4.90
C LEU A 37 -0.16 1.31 5.14
N THR A 38 -0.27 0.02 4.84
CA THR A 38 0.82 -0.94 5.04
C THR A 38 1.32 -1.51 3.72
N LEU A 39 2.62 -1.48 3.48
CA LEU A 39 3.28 -2.32 2.49
C LEU A 39 3.47 -3.74 3.06
N MET A 40 2.87 -4.73 2.41
CA MET A 40 3.13 -6.14 2.65
C MET A 40 4.17 -6.67 1.67
N LYS A 41 5.31 -7.14 2.20
CA LYS A 41 6.35 -7.82 1.43
C LYS A 41 6.32 -9.31 1.76
N SER A 42 6.08 -10.16 0.77
CA SER A 42 6.13 -11.61 0.95
C SER A 42 7.21 -12.24 0.06
N ARG A 43 7.94 -13.23 0.59
CA ARG A 43 8.84 -14.12 -0.17
C ARG A 43 8.29 -15.53 -0.10
N ASP A 44 8.31 -16.26 -1.22
CA ASP A 44 7.70 -17.59 -1.27
C ASP A 44 8.71 -18.59 -0.70
N GLU A 45 8.82 -18.63 0.62
CA GLU A 45 9.66 -19.59 1.33
C GLU A 45 9.01 -20.98 1.37
N THR A 46 8.49 -21.44 0.23
CA THR A 46 8.25 -22.88 0.04
C THR A 46 9.58 -23.60 0.24
N ASN A 47 9.51 -24.74 0.92
CA ASN A 47 10.59 -25.62 1.41
C ASN A 47 11.45 -26.24 0.27
N ILE A 48 11.82 -25.42 -0.70
CA ILE A 48 12.67 -25.75 -1.84
C ILE A 48 13.99 -25.08 -1.52
N ARG A 49 15.05 -25.89 -1.41
CA ARG A 49 16.48 -25.57 -1.17
C ARG A 49 16.78 -24.06 -1.14
N GLN A 50 17.38 -23.56 -0.05
CA GLN A 50 17.80 -22.16 0.17
C GLN A 50 18.40 -21.45 -1.06
N GLU A 51 19.02 -22.19 -1.98
CA GLU A 51 19.57 -21.69 -3.24
C GLU A 51 18.51 -21.19 -4.25
N ILE A 52 17.29 -21.76 -4.29
CA ILE A 52 16.21 -21.30 -5.19
C ILE A 52 15.46 -20.11 -4.58
N SER A 53 15.36 -20.02 -3.25
CA SER A 53 14.69 -18.88 -2.59
C SER A 53 15.47 -17.56 -2.74
N ALA A 54 16.79 -17.63 -2.90
CA ALA A 54 17.66 -16.48 -3.15
C ALA A 54 17.38 -15.77 -4.50
N TYR A 55 16.72 -16.45 -5.44
CA TYR A 55 16.32 -15.88 -6.74
C TYR A 55 14.85 -15.50 -6.80
N GLN A 56 14.07 -15.75 -5.74
CA GLN A 56 12.67 -15.37 -5.73
C GLN A 56 12.50 -13.89 -5.40
N ARG A 57 11.89 -13.19 -6.35
CA ARG A 57 11.51 -11.78 -6.20
C ARG A 57 10.40 -11.66 -5.16
N ALA A 58 10.54 -10.74 -4.24
CA ALA A 58 9.50 -10.43 -3.28
C ALA A 58 8.26 -9.88 -3.99
N ARG A 59 7.09 -10.20 -3.46
CA ARG A 59 5.81 -9.65 -3.92
C ARG A 59 5.39 -8.51 -3.01
N PHE A 60 5.12 -7.36 -3.62
CA PHE A 60 4.56 -6.21 -2.92
C PHE A 60 3.04 -6.21 -3.05
N ARG A 61 2.38 -5.89 -1.96
CA ARG A 61 0.94 -5.61 -1.90
C ARG A 61 0.73 -4.44 -0.95
N ILE A 62 -0.27 -3.63 -1.21
CA ILE A 62 -0.70 -2.55 -0.33
C ILE A 62 -1.91 -3.04 0.44
N PHE A 63 -1.88 -2.92 1.77
CA PHE A 63 -2.98 -3.29 2.64
C PHE A 63 -3.49 -2.05 3.37
N ILE A 64 -4.80 -1.86 3.34
CA ILE A 64 -5.54 -0.82 4.03
C ILE A 64 -6.49 -1.53 5.00
N PRO A 65 -6.25 -1.49 6.31
CA PRO A 65 -7.14 -2.06 7.30
C PRO A 65 -8.47 -1.31 7.30
N SER A 66 -9.55 -1.99 7.68
CA SER A 66 -10.82 -1.35 8.03
C SER A 66 -10.67 -0.55 9.32
N VAL A 67 -11.55 0.43 9.54
CA VAL A 67 -11.62 1.13 10.83
C VAL A 67 -12.04 0.22 11.97
N THR A 68 -12.72 -0.88 11.67
CA THR A 68 -13.33 -1.78 12.67
C THR A 68 -12.44 -2.96 13.07
N ASP A 69 -11.54 -3.40 12.18
CA ASP A 69 -10.62 -4.51 12.42
C ASP A 69 -9.31 -4.27 11.66
N GLN A 70 -8.19 -4.25 12.37
CA GLN A 70 -6.87 -3.97 11.80
C GLN A 70 -6.27 -5.15 11.02
N ASP A 71 -6.85 -6.34 11.13
CA ASP A 71 -6.46 -7.54 10.38
C ASP A 71 -7.40 -7.85 9.21
N VAL A 72 -8.46 -7.05 9.02
CA VAL A 72 -9.39 -7.18 7.88
C VAL A 72 -9.39 -5.87 7.09
N GLY A 73 -9.38 -5.94 5.76
CA GLY A 73 -9.43 -4.72 4.97
C GLY A 73 -9.33 -4.93 3.47
N THR A 74 -8.74 -3.95 2.79
CA THR A 74 -8.55 -3.93 1.34
C THR A 74 -7.10 -4.20 1.00
N LEU A 75 -6.85 -5.25 0.21
CA LEU A 75 -5.55 -5.58 -0.36
C LEU A 75 -5.53 -5.18 -1.84
N ILE A 76 -4.58 -4.34 -2.22
CA ILE A 76 -4.38 -3.83 -3.57
C ILE A 76 -3.04 -4.34 -4.10
N HIS A 77 -3.04 -4.98 -5.27
CA HIS A 77 -1.78 -5.44 -5.87
C HIS A 77 -1.86 -5.70 -7.37
N ALA A 78 -0.70 -5.60 -8.02
CA ALA A 78 -0.47 -6.14 -9.36
C ALA A 78 -0.15 -7.65 -9.25
N VAL A 79 -1.08 -8.51 -9.65
CA VAL A 79 -0.95 -9.97 -9.65
C VAL A 79 -0.53 -10.47 -11.03
N GLY A 80 0.46 -11.36 -11.07
CA GLY A 80 0.96 -11.92 -12.33
C GLY A 80 2.43 -12.28 -12.27
N ALA A 81 3.04 -12.43 -13.44
CA ALA A 81 4.44 -12.81 -13.61
C ALA A 81 5.03 -12.16 -14.87
N PRO A 82 6.36 -11.96 -14.93
CA PRO A 82 7.00 -11.29 -16.08
C PRO A 82 6.65 -11.90 -17.44
N MET A 83 6.51 -13.22 -17.52
CA MET A 83 6.21 -13.95 -18.75
C MET A 83 4.73 -13.87 -19.18
N ALA A 84 3.82 -13.59 -18.26
CA ALA A 84 2.37 -13.55 -18.51
C ALA A 84 1.77 -12.14 -18.44
N GLY A 85 2.57 -11.17 -17.99
CA GLY A 85 2.09 -9.85 -17.61
C GLY A 85 1.39 -9.88 -16.25
N TYR A 86 0.94 -8.68 -15.84
CA TYR A 86 0.28 -8.46 -14.56
C TYR A 86 -1.09 -7.83 -14.78
N LYS A 87 -1.97 -8.02 -13.81
CA LYS A 87 -3.29 -7.40 -13.73
C LYS A 87 -3.47 -6.77 -12.37
N LEU A 88 -4.21 -5.67 -12.31
CA LEU A 88 -4.61 -5.07 -11.04
C LEU A 88 -5.73 -5.91 -10.42
N GLU A 89 -5.58 -6.28 -9.16
CA GLU A 89 -6.61 -6.98 -8.38
C GLU A 89 -6.84 -6.22 -7.06
N PHE A 90 -8.11 -6.07 -6.70
CA PHE A 90 -8.57 -5.59 -5.40
C PHE A 90 -9.18 -6.75 -4.65
N LYS A 91 -8.76 -6.95 -3.40
CA LYS A 91 -9.41 -7.87 -2.47
C LYS A 91 -10.00 -7.09 -1.31
N ARG A 92 -11.31 -7.10 -1.18
CA ARG A 92 -12.04 -6.41 -0.10
C ARG A 92 -12.58 -7.43 0.89
N ASN A 93 -12.77 -7.03 2.14
CA ASN A 93 -12.99 -7.97 3.26
C ASN A 93 -11.86 -9.01 3.38
N TYR A 94 -10.64 -8.64 2.99
CA TYR A 94 -9.50 -9.54 3.05
C TYR A 94 -9.01 -9.67 4.48
N SER A 95 -9.08 -10.88 5.03
CA SER A 95 -8.49 -11.21 6.32
C SER A 95 -7.02 -11.58 6.15
N LEU A 96 -6.15 -10.93 6.92
CA LEU A 96 -4.72 -11.27 6.96
C LEU A 96 -4.48 -12.72 7.40
N LYS A 97 -5.43 -13.32 8.14
CA LYS A 97 -5.40 -14.73 8.56
C LYS A 97 -5.51 -15.70 7.38
N ASP A 98 -6.05 -15.26 6.25
CA ASP A 98 -6.14 -16.05 5.02
C ASP A 98 -4.83 -16.07 4.23
N THR A 99 -3.81 -15.34 4.69
CA THR A 99 -2.50 -15.30 4.04
C THR A 99 -1.68 -16.52 4.44
N GLN A 100 -1.57 -17.50 3.53
CA GLN A 100 -0.74 -18.69 3.76
C GLN A 100 0.77 -18.42 3.68
N GLN A 101 1.17 -17.44 2.88
CA GLN A 101 2.59 -17.11 2.68
C GLN A 101 3.09 -16.19 3.78
N GLN A 102 4.29 -16.42 4.31
CA GLN A 102 4.92 -15.48 5.24
C GLN A 102 5.12 -14.09 4.62
N TYR A 103 4.85 -13.06 5.40
CA TYR A 103 5.00 -11.67 4.98
C TYR A 103 5.50 -10.79 6.12
N THR A 104 6.15 -9.69 5.75
CA THR A 104 6.48 -8.59 6.66
C THR A 104 5.62 -7.38 6.31
N ARG A 105 5.11 -6.71 7.34
CA ARG A 105 4.35 -5.47 7.24
C ARG A 105 5.25 -4.27 7.51
N TYR A 106 5.16 -3.26 6.67
CA TYR A 106 5.81 -1.96 6.89
C TYR A 106 4.74 -0.87 6.82
N ASP A 107 4.59 -0.10 7.88
CA ASP A 107 3.78 1.12 7.84
C ASP A 107 4.45 2.11 6.89
N ILE A 108 3.70 2.63 5.93
CA ILE A 108 4.17 3.57 4.92
C ILE A 108 3.39 4.89 4.95
N GLY A 109 2.47 5.07 5.90
CA GLY A 109 1.72 6.31 6.07
C GLY A 109 0.27 6.10 6.50
N GLN A 110 -0.49 7.19 6.52
CA GLN A 110 -1.90 7.21 6.90
C GLN A 110 -2.71 7.81 5.76
N LEU A 111 -3.88 7.23 5.49
CA LEU A 111 -4.84 7.73 4.52
C LEU A 111 -6.04 8.30 5.26
N ASP A 112 -6.58 9.40 4.78
CA ASP A 112 -7.87 9.91 5.25
C ASP A 112 -9.01 8.97 4.81
N SER A 113 -9.92 8.64 5.73
CA SER A 113 -11.06 7.76 5.45
C SER A 113 -11.92 8.25 4.29
N GLN A 114 -11.94 9.55 3.97
CA GLN A 114 -12.70 10.07 2.82
C GLN A 114 -12.21 9.49 1.47
N TYR A 115 -10.97 9.00 1.38
CA TYR A 115 -10.42 8.43 0.17
C TYR A 115 -10.68 6.92 0.02
N ILE A 116 -11.25 6.29 1.06
CA ILE A 116 -11.41 4.85 1.18
C ILE A 116 -12.90 4.53 1.20
N GLU A 117 -13.33 3.69 0.27
CA GLU A 117 -14.62 3.01 0.40
C GLU A 117 -14.39 1.84 1.38
N ASP A 118 -14.77 2.03 2.64
CA ASP A 118 -14.52 1.00 3.66
C ASP A 118 -15.33 -0.26 3.33
N SER A 119 -14.73 -1.42 3.60
CA SER A 119 -15.37 -2.69 3.37
C SER A 119 -16.16 -3.03 4.64
N PRO A 120 -17.51 -3.12 4.59
CA PRO A 120 -18.35 -3.25 5.78
C PRO A 120 -18.25 -4.63 6.48
N GLY A 121 -17.22 -5.42 6.17
CA GLY A 121 -17.12 -6.83 6.51
C GLY A 121 -17.90 -7.75 5.55
N GLY A 122 -17.84 -9.05 5.83
CA GLY A 122 -18.54 -10.08 5.05
C GLY A 122 -17.62 -10.93 4.17
N ALA A 123 -18.18 -11.49 3.10
CA ALA A 123 -17.44 -12.40 2.22
C ALA A 123 -16.29 -11.67 1.49
N LEU A 124 -15.19 -12.40 1.27
CA LEU A 124 -14.07 -11.94 0.47
C LEU A 124 -14.52 -11.61 -0.95
N ILE A 125 -14.29 -10.37 -1.39
CA ILE A 125 -14.57 -9.93 -2.76
C ILE A 125 -13.25 -9.80 -3.50
N ARG A 126 -13.18 -10.35 -4.72
CA ARG A 126 -12.03 -10.21 -5.61
C ARG A 126 -12.49 -9.71 -6.96
N ASP A 127 -12.03 -8.54 -7.35
CA ASP A 127 -12.33 -7.95 -8.65
C ASP A 127 -11.26 -6.93 -9.07
N SER A 128 -11.51 -6.21 -10.16
CA SER A 128 -10.64 -5.15 -10.69
C SER A 128 -11.36 -3.82 -10.87
N VAL A 129 -12.56 -3.68 -10.29
CA VAL A 129 -13.39 -2.48 -10.45
C VAL A 129 -13.15 -1.58 -9.24
N PRO A 130 -12.56 -0.38 -9.40
CA PRO A 130 -12.28 0.51 -8.28
C PRO A 130 -13.57 1.12 -7.70
N LYS A 131 -13.61 1.30 -6.37
CA LYS A 131 -14.75 1.85 -5.63
C LYS A 131 -14.38 3.17 -4.91
N GLY A 132 -13.23 3.21 -4.23
CA GLY A 132 -12.75 4.39 -3.52
C GLY A 132 -11.68 5.18 -4.29
N ALA A 133 -11.39 6.40 -3.87
CA ALA A 133 -10.39 7.26 -4.52
C ALA A 133 -8.99 6.62 -4.56
N VAL A 134 -8.63 5.85 -3.53
CA VAL A 134 -7.35 5.12 -3.46
C VAL A 134 -7.27 4.00 -4.49
N GLU A 135 -8.38 3.28 -4.73
CA GLU A 135 -8.45 2.24 -5.76
C GLU A 135 -8.53 2.83 -7.16
N VAL A 136 -9.25 3.95 -7.33
CA VAL A 136 -9.25 4.73 -8.57
C VAL A 136 -7.83 5.18 -8.92
N ALA A 137 -7.09 5.73 -7.95
CA ALA A 137 -5.68 6.08 -8.14
C ALA A 137 -4.83 4.86 -8.54
N ALA A 138 -5.07 3.68 -7.97
CA ALA A 138 -4.37 2.46 -8.37
C ALA A 138 -4.67 2.08 -9.83
N SER A 139 -5.93 2.23 -10.27
CA SER A 139 -6.34 1.90 -11.65
C SER A 139 -5.75 2.84 -12.72
N GLN A 140 -5.30 4.03 -12.33
CA GLN A 140 -4.62 4.99 -13.22
C GLN A 140 -3.17 4.60 -13.52
N ILE A 141 -2.58 3.69 -12.74
CA ILE A 141 -1.22 3.19 -12.97
C ILE A 141 -1.29 1.86 -13.72
N PRO A 142 -0.83 1.80 -14.98
CA PRO A 142 -0.94 0.59 -15.77
C PRO A 142 -0.12 -0.55 -15.13
N PRO A 143 -0.72 -1.74 -14.92
CA PRO A 143 0.02 -2.91 -14.48
C PRO A 143 1.14 -3.26 -15.48
N PRO A 144 2.26 -3.83 -15.01
CA PRO A 144 3.34 -4.25 -15.90
C PRO A 144 2.85 -5.24 -16.97
N GLY A 145 3.21 -4.97 -18.23
CA GLY A 145 2.97 -5.88 -19.34
C GLY A 145 3.88 -7.11 -19.33
N ILE A 146 3.78 -7.91 -20.39
CA ILE A 146 4.72 -9.01 -20.64
C ILE A 146 6.11 -8.41 -20.83
N SER A 147 7.07 -8.91 -20.07
CA SER A 147 8.46 -8.48 -20.13
C SER A 147 9.10 -8.88 -21.46
N GLN A 148 9.65 -7.91 -22.19
CA GLN A 148 10.31 -8.17 -23.48
C GLN A 148 11.56 -9.05 -23.31
N ASN A 149 12.27 -8.91 -22.18
CA ASN A 149 13.40 -9.76 -21.82
C ASN A 149 13.42 -9.99 -20.30
N PHE A 150 12.72 -11.02 -19.84
CA PHE A 150 12.60 -11.33 -18.41
C PHE A 150 13.93 -11.66 -17.70
N LEU A 151 14.99 -11.98 -18.46
CA LEU A 151 16.35 -12.22 -17.97
C LEU A 151 17.21 -10.94 -17.93
N ALA A 152 16.75 -9.82 -18.48
CA ALA A 152 17.45 -8.55 -18.34
C ALA A 152 17.15 -7.89 -16.98
N PRO A 153 18.05 -7.00 -16.50
CA PRO A 153 17.77 -6.13 -15.37
C PRO A 153 16.40 -5.46 -15.50
N VAL A 154 15.75 -5.32 -14.35
CA VAL A 154 14.49 -4.57 -14.24
C VAL A 154 14.77 -3.11 -14.57
N ASN A 155 13.86 -2.50 -15.31
CA ASN A 155 13.92 -1.10 -15.66
C ASN A 155 12.53 -0.45 -15.51
N ASP A 156 12.48 0.87 -15.58
CA ASP A 156 11.26 1.63 -15.40
C ASP A 156 10.40 1.70 -16.68
N THR A 157 10.65 0.85 -17.69
CA THR A 157 9.94 0.90 -18.99
C THR A 157 9.45 -0.48 -19.45
N THR A 158 10.33 -1.33 -19.97
CA THR A 158 10.01 -2.57 -20.69
C THR A 158 10.09 -3.83 -19.83
N ASN A 159 10.63 -3.72 -18.62
CA ASN A 159 10.95 -4.87 -17.78
C ASN A 159 10.59 -4.60 -16.32
N LYS A 160 9.30 -4.33 -16.07
CA LYS A 160 8.75 -3.99 -14.74
C LYS A 160 8.20 -5.22 -14.02
N ARG A 161 8.23 -5.21 -12.69
CA ARG A 161 7.59 -6.20 -11.80
C ARG A 161 6.50 -5.52 -10.97
N CYS A 162 5.80 -6.31 -10.16
CA CYS A 162 4.85 -5.77 -9.19
C CYS A 162 5.45 -4.71 -8.23
N GLN A 163 6.75 -4.79 -7.92
CA GLN A 163 7.44 -3.80 -7.08
C GLN A 163 7.54 -2.43 -7.76
N GLU A 164 7.81 -2.42 -9.07
CA GLU A 164 7.89 -1.18 -9.86
C GLU A 164 6.50 -0.52 -9.95
N TRP A 165 5.44 -1.33 -10.15
CA TRP A 165 4.07 -0.84 -10.09
C TRP A 165 3.73 -0.25 -8.71
N THR A 166 4.09 -0.92 -7.61
CA THR A 166 3.85 -0.39 -6.27
C THR A 166 4.59 0.93 -6.04
N MET A 167 5.81 1.09 -6.55
CA MET A 167 6.52 2.38 -6.47
C MET A 167 5.82 3.49 -7.23
N GLU A 168 5.37 3.22 -8.46
CA GLU A 168 4.63 4.19 -9.28
C GLU A 168 3.32 4.58 -8.59
N TYR A 169 2.61 3.60 -8.04
CA TYR A 169 1.40 3.83 -7.27
C TYR A 169 1.65 4.66 -6.00
N THR A 170 2.68 4.34 -5.21
CA THR A 170 3.04 5.15 -4.03
C THR A 170 3.38 6.59 -4.41
N ARG A 171 4.15 6.80 -5.48
CA ARG A 171 4.43 8.17 -5.98
C ARG A 171 3.16 8.89 -6.40
N HIS A 172 2.22 8.18 -7.02
CA HIS A 172 0.94 8.75 -7.43
C HIS A 172 0.08 9.16 -6.22
N LEU A 173 0.03 8.33 -5.18
CA LEU A 173 -0.65 8.68 -3.92
C LEU A 173 -0.04 9.93 -3.26
N VAL A 174 1.29 10.06 -3.27
CA VAL A 174 1.97 11.27 -2.78
C VAL A 174 1.66 12.48 -3.66
N HIS A 175 1.66 12.32 -4.98
CA HIS A 175 1.32 13.38 -5.92
C HIS A 175 -0.11 13.92 -5.73
N LEU A 176 -1.06 13.02 -5.44
CA LEU A 176 -2.44 13.37 -5.11
C LEU A 176 -2.60 13.99 -3.71
N GLY A 177 -1.54 13.99 -2.89
CA GLY A 177 -1.58 14.46 -1.51
C GLY A 177 -2.28 13.50 -0.55
N TYR A 178 -2.43 12.23 -0.93
CA TYR A 178 -3.05 11.20 -0.08
C TYR A 178 -2.05 10.62 0.93
N LEU A 179 -0.75 10.67 0.61
CA LEU A 179 0.35 10.24 1.47
C LEU A 179 1.44 11.31 1.55
N ASP A 180 2.18 11.31 2.65
CA ASP A 180 3.37 12.13 2.79
C ASP A 180 4.54 11.58 1.96
N ALA A 181 5.48 12.47 1.61
CA ALA A 181 6.60 12.15 0.71
C ALA A 181 7.55 11.07 1.27
N GLU A 182 7.62 10.89 2.59
CA GLU A 182 8.43 9.84 3.23
C GLU A 182 8.01 8.43 2.78
N ALA A 183 6.75 8.23 2.39
CA ALA A 183 6.24 6.95 1.91
C ALA A 183 7.07 6.41 0.73
N ILE A 184 7.52 7.28 -0.17
CA ILE A 184 8.35 6.90 -1.33
C ILE A 184 9.68 6.30 -0.88
N GLN A 185 10.33 6.92 0.11
CA GLN A 185 11.62 6.46 0.63
C GLN A 185 11.46 5.12 1.36
N LEU A 186 10.40 4.98 2.15
CA LEU A 186 10.09 3.74 2.87
C LEU A 186 9.87 2.58 1.90
N VAL A 187 9.01 2.73 0.89
CA VAL A 187 8.75 1.67 -0.10
C VAL A 187 10.00 1.37 -0.92
N GLN A 188 10.74 2.39 -1.37
CA GLN A 188 11.98 2.21 -2.13
C GLN A 188 13.02 1.40 -1.35
N SER A 189 13.16 1.63 -0.04
CA SER A 189 14.11 0.91 0.82
C SER A 189 13.84 -0.59 0.93
N LYS A 190 12.62 -1.04 0.60
CA LYS A 190 12.22 -2.45 0.69
C LYS A 190 12.30 -3.19 -0.63
N ARG A 191 12.54 -2.50 -1.75
CA ARG A 191 12.61 -3.12 -3.08
C ARG A 191 13.80 -4.05 -3.15
N ASP A 192 13.62 -5.16 -3.88
CA ASP A 192 14.75 -5.97 -4.26
C ASP A 192 15.54 -5.25 -5.37
N PRO A 193 16.89 -5.36 -5.39
CA PRO A 193 17.73 -4.79 -6.44
C PRO A 193 17.24 -5.15 -7.85
N ALA A 194 17.57 -4.31 -8.83
CA ALA A 194 17.16 -4.50 -10.23
C ALA A 194 17.68 -5.82 -10.84
N THR A 195 18.78 -6.35 -10.31
CA THR A 195 19.40 -7.62 -10.71
C THR A 195 18.85 -8.83 -9.96
N HIS A 196 17.97 -8.65 -8.97
CA HIS A 196 17.52 -9.73 -8.11
C HIS A 196 16.56 -10.69 -8.84
N GLY A 197 16.79 -11.99 -8.67
CA GLY A 197 16.06 -13.03 -9.38
C GLY A 197 16.35 -13.07 -10.89
N ILE A 198 17.54 -12.60 -11.29
CA ILE A 198 18.08 -12.78 -12.64
C ILE A 198 19.16 -13.85 -12.57
N GLY A 199 18.95 -14.92 -13.33
CA GLY A 199 19.89 -16.04 -13.44
C GLY A 199 19.32 -17.34 -12.89
N LEU A 200 19.09 -18.31 -13.77
CA LEU A 200 19.50 -19.67 -13.47
C LEU A 200 20.98 -19.69 -13.81
N GLN A 201 21.88 -19.61 -12.82
CA GLN A 201 23.24 -20.06 -13.11
C GLN A 201 23.13 -21.55 -13.44
N PRO A 202 23.58 -22.01 -14.64
CA PRO A 202 23.73 -23.42 -14.88
C PRO A 202 24.65 -23.95 -13.78
N LEU A 203 24.15 -24.91 -13.00
CA LEU A 203 24.98 -25.65 -12.06
C LEU A 203 26.25 -26.07 -12.79
N GLY A 204 27.39 -25.72 -12.20
CA GLY A 204 28.70 -25.74 -12.84
C GLY A 204 28.96 -27.01 -13.65
N ARG A 205 29.37 -26.81 -14.90
CA ARG A 205 30.08 -27.82 -15.67
C ARG A 205 31.55 -27.77 -15.20
N GLY A 206 31.83 -28.45 -14.10
CA GLY A 206 33.18 -28.83 -13.70
C GLY A 206 33.52 -30.19 -14.28
#